data_AF-A0A1L3J2Z3-F1
#
_entry.id   AF-A0A1L3J2Z3-F1
#
_cell.length_a   1.000
_cell.length_b   1.000
_cell.length_c   1.000
_cell.angle_alpha   90.00
_cell.angle_beta   90.00
_cell.angle_gamma   90.00
#
_symmetry.space_group_name_H-M   'P 1'
#
loop_
_entity.id
_entity.type
_entity.pdbx_description
1 polymer ?
#
loop_
_entity_poly.entity_id
_entity_poly.type
_entity_poly.pdbx_seq_one_letter_code
_entity_poly.pdbx_strand_id
1 'polypeptide(L)'
;MLKQQDYILTTDEEIIQIEAVKELIHDIHESGIFFQLSLRTLELIRRFNNLCTEVFINGDDSPSLFNQLVIISKNLETSLVREN
;
A
#
# COMPACT_ATOMS: atom_id res chain seq x y z
N MET A 1 34.98 11.46 -1.79
CA MET A 1 33.61 11.52 -1.24
C MET A 1 32.73 10.61 -2.09
N LEU A 2 32.35 9.45 -1.56
CA LEU A 2 31.38 8.57 -2.23
C LEU A 2 30.04 9.30 -2.22
N LYS A 3 29.55 9.66 -3.41
CA LYS A 3 28.20 10.18 -3.58
C LYS A 3 27.24 9.04 -3.23
N GLN A 4 26.55 9.16 -2.10
CA GLN A 4 25.35 8.39 -1.82
C GLN A 4 24.43 8.57 -3.04
N GLN A 5 24.24 7.50 -3.81
CA GLN A 5 23.19 7.44 -4.82
C GLN A 5 21.88 7.52 -4.05
N ASP A 6 21.17 8.63 -4.21
CA ASP A 6 19.77 8.79 -3.83
C ASP A 6 18.97 7.72 -4.58
N TYR A 7 18.82 6.57 -3.93
CA TYR A 7 18.05 5.41 -4.37
C TYR A 7 16.57 5.69 -4.11
N ILE A 8 16.02 6.70 -4.77
CA ILE A 8 14.57 6.98 -4.76
C ILE A 8 14.18 7.23 -6.21
N LEU A 9 14.31 6.19 -7.02
CA LEU A 9 13.50 6.07 -8.23
C LEU A 9 12.22 5.41 -7.77
N THR A 10 11.23 6.24 -7.42
CA THR A 10 9.81 5.87 -7.46
C THR A 10 9.58 5.25 -8.83
N THR A 11 9.38 3.94 -8.94
CA THR A 11 9.15 3.33 -10.25
C THR A 11 7.67 3.36 -10.58
N ASP A 12 7.32 3.58 -11.85
CA ASP A 12 5.93 3.49 -12.31
C ASP A 12 5.30 2.13 -11.93
N GLU A 13 6.11 1.08 -11.87
CA GLU A 13 5.70 -0.26 -11.42
C GLU A 13 5.20 -0.28 -9.96
N GLU A 14 5.87 0.45 -9.06
CA GLU A 14 5.45 0.54 -7.65
C GLU A 14 4.12 1.27 -7.51
N ILE A 15 3.90 2.32 -8.31
CA ILE A 15 2.63 3.05 -8.34
C ILE A 15 1.51 2.16 -8.86
N ILE A 16 1.75 1.41 -9.94
CA ILE A 16 0.78 0.45 -10.50
C ILE A 16 0.41 -0.60 -9.44
N GLN A 17 1.39 -1.13 -8.70
CA GLN A 17 1.13 -2.09 -7.64
C GLN A 17 0.25 -1.50 -6.53
N ILE A 18 0.54 -0.27 -6.10
CA ILE A 18 -0.24 0.42 -5.08
C ILE A 18 -1.70 0.60 -5.52
N GLU A 19 -1.93 1.03 -6.77
CA GLU A 19 -3.28 1.20 -7.31
C GLU A 19 -4.02 -0.14 -7.44
N ALA A 20 -3.35 -1.22 -7.87
CA ALA A 20 -3.96 -2.55 -7.92
C ALA A 20 -4.42 -3.04 -6.53
N VAL A 21 -3.62 -2.80 -5.49
CA VAL A 21 -4.01 -3.13 -4.10
C VAL A 21 -5.19 -2.27 -3.63
N LYS A 22 -5.23 -1.00 -4.01
CA LYS A 22 -6.33 -0.10 -3.69
C LYS A 22 -7.65 -0.52 -4.35
N GLU A 23 -7.61 -0.97 -5.61
CA GLU A 23 -8.77 -1.56 -6.29
C GLU A 23 -9.23 -2.84 -5.58
N LEU A 24 -8.31 -3.74 -5.22
CA LEU A 24 -8.64 -4.97 -4.50
C LEU A 24 -9.35 -4.70 -3.16
N ILE A 25 -8.89 -3.70 -2.41
CA ILE A 25 -9.54 -3.29 -1.16
C ILE A 25 -10.95 -2.75 -1.42
N HIS A 26 -11.12 -1.98 -2.49
CA HIS A 26 -12.44 -1.46 -2.88
C HIS A 26 -13.39 -2.62 -3.22
N ASP A 27 -12.94 -3.60 -3.99
CA ASP A 27 -13.75 -4.79 -4.32
C ASP A 27 -14.14 -5.60 -3.08
N ILE A 28 -13.23 -5.74 -2.11
CA ILE A 28 -13.51 -6.41 -0.82
C ILE A 28 -14.59 -5.65 -0.02
N HIS A 29 -14.55 -4.32 -0.07
CA HIS A 29 -15.54 -3.48 0.60
C HIS A 29 -16.92 -3.64 -0.06
N GLU A 30 -16.99 -3.55 -1.38
CA GLU A 30 -18.25 -3.67 -2.14
C GLU A 30 -18.85 -5.08 -2.08
N SER A 31 -18.01 -6.13 -2.07
CA SER A 31 -18.46 -7.52 -1.96
C SER A 31 -18.89 -7.94 -0.56
N GLY A 32 -18.60 -7.13 0.47
CA GLY A 32 -18.87 -7.47 1.88
C GLY A 32 -17.99 -8.58 2.45
N ILE A 33 -16.94 -9.00 1.73
CA ILE A 33 -15.99 -10.04 2.16
C ILE A 33 -15.10 -9.54 3.31
N PHE A 34 -15.09 -8.23 3.58
CA PHE A 34 -14.36 -7.60 4.68
C PHE A 34 -14.53 -8.31 6.04
N PHE A 35 -15.72 -8.84 6.35
CA PHE A 35 -15.97 -9.55 7.63
C PHE A 35 -15.29 -10.91 7.74
N GLN A 36 -14.77 -11.44 6.63
CA GLN A 36 -14.06 -12.73 6.58
C GLN A 36 -12.55 -12.57 6.77
N LEU A 37 -12.04 -11.33 6.67
CA LEU A 37 -10.62 -11.04 6.83
C LEU A 37 -10.19 -11.08 8.30
N SER A 38 -8.94 -11.44 8.53
CA SER A 38 -8.36 -11.42 9.87
C SER A 38 -8.20 -9.99 10.38
N LEU A 39 -8.30 -9.78 11.70
CA LEU A 39 -8.02 -8.47 12.32
C LEU A 39 -6.67 -7.89 11.91
N ARG A 40 -5.68 -8.76 11.67
CA ARG A 40 -4.36 -8.35 11.19
C ARG A 40 -4.44 -7.74 9.80
N THR A 41 -5.18 -8.36 8.88
CA THR A 41 -5.39 -7.86 7.53
C THR A 41 -6.18 -6.55 7.55
N LEU A 42 -7.21 -6.45 8.40
CA LEU A 42 -7.96 -5.20 8.57
C LEU A 42 -7.06 -4.04 9.05
N GLU A 43 -6.16 -4.31 9.98
CA GLU A 43 -5.17 -3.32 10.43
C GLU A 43 -4.16 -2.95 9.34
N LEU A 44 -3.78 -3.89 8.45
CA LEU A 44 -2.94 -3.58 7.30
C LEU A 44 -3.67 -2.70 6.28
N ILE A 45 -4.94 -2.99 5.98
CA ILE A 45 -5.80 -2.16 5.13
C ILE A 45 -5.89 -0.74 5.70
N ARG A 46 -6.14 -0.61 7.01
CA ARG A 46 -6.21 0.69 7.68
C ARG A 46 -4.91 1.49 7.54
N ARG A 47 -3.76 0.85 7.75
CA ARG A 47 -2.44 1.48 7.61
C ARG A 47 -2.14 1.88 6.17
N PHE A 48 -2.50 1.02 5.21
CA PHE A 48 -2.38 1.30 3.79
C PHE A 48 -3.18 2.55 3.40
N ASN A 49 -4.46 2.61 3.76
CA ASN A 49 -5.34 3.74 3.45
C ASN A 49 -4.82 5.07 4.03
N ASN A 50 -4.31 5.03 5.26
CA ASN A 50 -3.69 6.20 5.87
C ASN A 50 -2.46 6.66 5.10
N LEU A 51 -1.55 5.74 4.74
CA LEU A 51 -0.36 6.09 3.96
C LEU A 51 -0.70 6.58 2.55
N CYS A 52 -1.68 5.98 1.88
CA CYS A 52 -2.19 6.49 0.60
C CYS A 52 -2.70 7.93 0.71
N THR A 53 -3.38 8.26 1.81
CA THR A 53 -3.85 9.62 2.08
C THR A 53 -2.68 10.57 2.26
N GLU A 54 -1.69 10.22 3.08
CA GLU A 54 -0.52 11.07 3.30
C GLU A 54 0.30 11.30 2.02
N VAL A 55 0.55 10.23 1.25
CA VAL A 55 1.39 10.30 0.05
C VAL A 55 0.67 10.95 -1.13
N PHE A 56 -0.59 10.58 -1.43
CA PHE A 56 -1.26 11.02 -2.66
C PHE A 56 -2.24 12.18 -2.48
N ILE A 57 -2.86 12.32 -1.30
CA ILE A 57 -3.87 13.37 -1.05
C ILE A 57 -3.22 14.58 -0.39
N ASN A 58 -2.43 14.35 0.66
CA ASN A 58 -1.72 15.43 1.36
C ASN A 58 -0.45 15.87 0.61
N GLY A 59 0.01 15.08 -0.36
CA GLY A 59 1.17 15.39 -1.20
C GLY A 59 2.48 15.40 -0.41
N ASP A 60 2.61 14.55 0.61
CA ASP A 60 3.87 14.40 1.32
C ASP A 60 4.87 13.62 0.46
N ASP A 61 5.77 14.36 -0.20
CA ASP A 61 6.85 13.84 -1.05
C ASP A 61 7.94 13.08 -0.28
N SER A 62 7.73 12.76 1.01
CA SER A 62 8.65 11.97 1.82
C SER A 62 8.94 10.60 1.18
N PRO A 63 10.18 10.34 0.75
CA PRO A 63 10.58 9.05 0.20
C PRO A 63 10.37 7.90 1.19
N SER A 64 10.43 8.20 2.49
CA SER A 64 10.19 7.23 3.55
C SER A 64 8.72 6.80 3.58
N LEU A 65 7.78 7.73 3.42
CA LEU A 65 6.35 7.41 3.39
C LEU A 65 6.00 6.62 2.14
N PHE A 66 6.57 6.98 0.99
CA PHE A 66 6.40 6.22 -0.23
C PHE A 66 6.93 4.79 -0.09
N ASN A 67 8.16 4.61 0.41
CA ASN A 67 8.71 3.27 0.62
C ASN A 67 7.89 2.45 1.62
N GLN A 68 7.38 3.07 2.69
CA GLN A 68 6.47 2.41 3.62
C GLN A 68 5.18 1.96 2.94
N LEU A 69 4.63 2.79 2.05
CA LEU A 69 3.45 2.47 1.26
C LEU A 69 3.70 1.29 0.31
N VAL A 70 4.84 1.27 -0.39
CA VAL A 70 5.25 0.14 -1.25
C VAL A 70 5.35 -1.16 -0.45
N ILE A 71 6.04 -1.13 0.70
CA ILE A 71 6.21 -2.31 1.55
C ILE A 71 4.85 -2.81 2.07
N ILE A 72 3.99 -1.90 2.51
CA ILE A 72 2.66 -2.27 2.99
C ILE A 72 1.80 -2.84 1.86
N SER A 73 1.87 -2.28 0.66
CA SER A 73 1.14 -2.79 -0.52
C SER A 73 1.51 -4.23 -0.81
N LYS A 74 2.81 -4.55 -0.87
CA LYS A 74 3.31 -5.93 -1.08
C LYS A 74 2.84 -6.91 -0.01
N ASN A 75 2.88 -6.48 1.26
CA ASN A 75 2.40 -7.29 2.37
C ASN A 75 0.90 -7.53 2.29
N LEU A 76 0.13 -6.49 1.93
CA LEU A 76 -1.32 -6.55 1.88
C LEU A 76 -1.79 -7.43 0.72
N GLU A 77 -1.18 -7.29 -0.46
CA GLU A 77 -1.40 -8.19 -1.60
C GLU A 77 -1.18 -9.65 -1.20
N THR A 78 -0.05 -9.96 -0.55
CA THR A 78 0.25 -11.32 -0.08
C THR A 78 -0.77 -11.81 0.96
N SER A 79 -1.19 -10.94 1.88
CA SER A 79 -2.19 -11.28 2.91
C SER A 79 -3.57 -11.54 2.28
N LEU A 80 -4.01 -10.70 1.35
CA LEU A 80 -5.30 -10.81 0.70
C LEU A 80 -5.39 -12.05 -0.19
N VAL A 81 -4.31 -12.42 -0.89
CA VAL A 81 -4.23 -13.68 -1.66
C VAL A 81 -4.30 -14.93 -0.78
N ARG A 82 -3.90 -14.83 0.50
CA ARG A 82 -3.95 -15.96 1.44
C ARG A 82 -5.28 -16.09 2.17
N GLU A 83 -6.01 -15.00 2.30
CA GLU A 83 -7.27 -14.93 3.07
C GLU A 83 -8.53 -14.94 2.18
N ASN A 84 -8.41 -14.61 0.89
CA ASN A 84 -9.40 -14.92 -0.15
C ASN A 84 -9.12 -16.29 -0.79
#